data_AF-A0A8X6T313-F1
#
_entry.id   AF-A0A8X6T313-F1
#
_cell.length_a   1.000
_cell.length_b   1.000
_cell.length_c   1.000
_cell.angle_alpha   90.00
_cell.angle_beta   90.00
_cell.angle_gamma   90.00
#
_symmetry.space_group_name_H-M   'P 1'
#
loop_
_entity.id
_entity.type
_entity.pdbx_description
1 polymer ?
#
loop_
_entity_poly.entity_id
_entity_poly.type
_entity_poly.pdbx_seq_one_letter_code
_entity_poly.pdbx_strand_id
1 'polypeptide(L)'
;MLSAPDKALLVKLFYMNEESATIALRKFRVQKNVKSGKGPLTPEGLLKLVKRFEETGKLEDRARAGRPCLKEARAPCIAVEMEAIASKAASGTSSAREAARRLCLPPSSVRNILRRILQLYPYKLQSCHELLPADTAQREAFAKWAFYKMEQDPTWVFNIL
;
A
#
# COMPACT_ATOMS: atom_id res chain seq x y z
N MET A 1 -14.34 21.66 10.11
CA MET A 1 -14.82 21.28 8.76
C MET A 1 -16.32 21.06 8.85
N LEU A 2 -17.11 21.61 7.93
CA LEU A 2 -18.57 21.40 7.91
C LEU A 2 -18.88 19.95 7.53
N SER A 3 -19.76 19.30 8.29
CA SER A 3 -20.23 17.96 7.97
C SER A 3 -21.10 17.96 6.71
N ALA A 4 -21.19 16.83 5.99
CA ALA A 4 -22.08 16.69 4.82
C ALA A 4 -23.54 17.08 5.10
N PRO A 5 -24.20 16.64 6.20
CA PRO A 5 -25.53 17.12 6.58
C PRO A 5 -25.60 18.63 6.82
N ASP A 6 -24.55 19.24 7.36
CA ASP A 6 -24.52 20.68 7.61
C ASP A 6 -24.45 21.47 6.29
N LYS A 7 -23.66 20.97 5.32
CA LYS A 7 -23.62 21.52 3.97
C LYS A 7 -24.97 21.40 3.27
N ALA A 8 -25.67 20.27 3.42
CA ALA A 8 -27.00 20.07 2.86
C ALA A 8 -28.03 21.03 3.46
N LEU A 9 -27.99 21.22 4.78
CA LEU A 9 -28.85 22.19 5.46
C LEU A 9 -28.58 23.62 4.98
N LEU A 10 -27.31 24.00 4.79
CA LEU A 10 -26.94 25.30 4.25
C LEU A 10 -27.48 25.55 2.85
N VAL A 11 -27.36 24.57 1.95
CA VAL A 11 -27.89 24.67 0.59
C VAL A 11 -29.42 24.73 0.60
N LYS A 12 -30.09 23.93 1.43
CA LYS A 12 -31.55 24.02 1.62
C LYS A 12 -31.98 25.41 2.10
N LEU A 13 -31.31 25.94 3.12
CA LEU A 13 -31.58 27.27 3.64
C LEU A 13 -31.28 28.36 2.60
N PHE A 14 -30.30 28.17 1.71
CA PHE A 14 -30.03 29.12 0.64
C PHE A 14 -31.23 29.27 -0.31
N TYR A 15 -31.74 28.16 -0.85
CA TYR A 15 -32.89 28.21 -1.76
C TYR A 15 -34.20 28.62 -1.09
N MET A 16 -34.40 28.27 0.19
CA MET A 16 -35.60 28.69 0.94
C MET A 16 -35.65 30.20 1.26
N ASN A 17 -34.55 30.94 1.05
CA ASN A 17 -34.44 32.36 1.41
C ASN A 17 -34.04 33.22 0.21
N GLU A 18 -34.63 32.94 -0.96
CA GLU A 18 -34.44 33.76 -2.18
C GLU A 18 -32.96 33.92 -2.55
N GLU A 19 -32.18 32.84 -2.39
CA GLU A 19 -30.75 32.82 -2.73
C GLU A 19 -29.90 33.83 -1.93
N SER A 20 -30.40 34.25 -0.77
CA SER A 20 -29.67 35.15 0.13
C SER A 20 -28.70 34.38 1.02
N ALA A 21 -27.41 34.43 0.67
CA ALA A 21 -26.34 33.77 1.43
C ALA A 21 -26.24 34.27 2.88
N THR A 22 -26.48 35.57 3.12
CA THR A 22 -26.41 36.16 4.46
C THR A 22 -27.57 35.70 5.35
N ILE A 23 -28.79 35.65 4.83
CA ILE A 23 -29.97 35.16 5.56
C ILE A 23 -29.83 33.66 5.85
N ALA A 24 -29.40 32.88 4.86
CA ALA A 24 -29.18 31.44 5.01
C ALA A 24 -28.14 31.13 6.11
N LEU A 25 -27.00 31.85 6.12
CA LEU A 25 -26.00 31.70 7.17
C LEU A 25 -26.50 32.13 8.54
N ARG A 26 -27.32 33.19 8.62
CA ARG A 26 -27.91 33.64 9.88
C ARG A 26 -28.87 32.59 10.44
N LYS A 27 -29.77 32.04 9.61
CA LYS A 27 -30.69 30.97 10.01
C LYS A 27 -29.95 29.69 10.41
N PHE A 28 -28.91 29.33 9.67
CA PHE A 28 -28.07 28.17 10.01
C PHE A 28 -27.40 28.34 11.39
N ARG A 29 -26.86 29.52 11.69
CA ARG A 29 -26.24 29.80 13.00
C ARG A 29 -27.23 29.69 14.15
N VAL A 30 -28.45 30.18 13.96
CA VAL A 30 -29.53 30.05 14.95
C VAL A 30 -29.87 28.57 15.15
N GLN A 31 -30.09 27.82 14.08
CA GLN A 31 -30.47 26.40 14.17
C GLN A 31 -29.37 25.51 14.77
N LYS A 32 -28.09 25.87 14.57
CA LYS A 32 -26.93 25.12 15.09
C LYS A 32 -26.34 25.70 16.37
N ASN A 33 -26.96 26.72 16.97
CA ASN A 33 -26.45 27.41 18.17
C ASN A 33 -24.98 27.86 18.05
N VAL A 34 -24.58 28.36 16.88
CA VAL A 34 -23.20 28.85 16.62
C VAL A 34 -23.11 30.35 16.92
N LYS A 35 -22.13 30.76 17.74
CA LYS A 35 -21.91 32.18 18.11
C LYS A 35 -21.70 33.07 16.87
N SER A 36 -22.34 34.24 16.87
CA SER A 36 -22.14 35.30 15.86
C SER A 36 -20.65 35.67 15.76
N GLY A 37 -20.12 35.70 14.54
CA GLY A 37 -18.70 36.00 14.27
C GLY A 37 -17.75 34.80 14.22
N LYS A 38 -18.14 33.62 14.74
CA LYS A 38 -17.37 32.36 14.65
C LYS A 38 -18.04 31.33 13.74
N GLY A 39 -18.59 31.80 12.62
CA GLY A 39 -19.28 30.95 11.66
C GLY A 39 -18.31 30.10 10.83
N PRO A 40 -18.66 28.85 10.46
CA PRO A 40 -17.76 27.96 9.73
C PRO A 40 -17.57 28.34 8.26
N LEU A 41 -18.36 29.31 7.75
CA LEU A 41 -18.38 29.69 6.35
C LEU A 41 -18.68 31.20 6.20
N THR A 42 -17.99 31.84 5.27
CA THR A 42 -18.28 33.20 4.80
C THR A 42 -19.43 33.18 3.78
N PRO A 43 -20.11 34.30 3.51
CA PRO A 43 -21.13 34.38 2.45
C PRO A 43 -20.60 33.90 1.09
N GLU A 44 -19.39 34.31 0.72
CA GLU A 44 -18.70 33.82 -0.48
C GLU A 44 -18.43 32.31 -0.44
N GLY A 45 -18.08 31.77 0.73
CA GLY A 45 -17.89 30.34 0.91
C GLY A 45 -19.18 29.55 0.68
N LEU A 46 -20.33 30.10 1.06
CA LEU A 46 -21.63 29.51 0.78
C LEU A 46 -21.95 29.55 -0.72
N LEU A 47 -21.73 30.67 -1.39
CA LEU A 47 -21.90 30.76 -2.84
C LEU A 47 -21.01 29.77 -3.59
N LYS A 48 -19.75 29.60 -3.17
CA LYS A 48 -18.85 28.57 -3.73
C LYS A 48 -19.32 27.15 -3.42
N LEU A 49 -20.01 26.93 -2.30
CA LEU A 49 -20.60 25.63 -1.97
C LEU A 49 -21.80 25.34 -2.89
N VAL A 50 -22.72 26.29 -3.03
CA VAL A 50 -23.91 26.18 -3.89
C VAL A 50 -23.50 26.00 -5.35
N LYS A 51 -22.60 26.83 -5.86
CA LYS A 51 -22.09 26.70 -7.23
C LYS A 51 -21.51 25.31 -7.51
N ARG A 52 -20.71 24.76 -6.59
CA ARG A 52 -20.17 23.40 -6.74
C ARG A 52 -21.25 22.33 -6.69
N PHE A 53 -22.28 22.54 -5.86
CA PHE A 53 -23.43 21.66 -5.79
C PHE A 53 -24.24 21.68 -7.09
N GLU A 54 -24.47 22.83 -7.69
CA GLU A 54 -25.14 22.97 -8.99
C GLU A 54 -24.32 22.35 -10.13
N GLU A 55 -23.00 22.51 -10.12
CA GLU A 55 -22.10 21.93 -11.14
C GLU A 55 -22.01 20.40 -11.05
N THR A 56 -21.90 19.83 -9.84
CA THR A 56 -21.52 18.41 -9.63
C THR A 56 -22.64 17.56 -9.02
N GLY A 57 -23.67 18.17 -8.43
CA GLY A 57 -24.72 17.51 -7.65
C GLY A 57 -24.25 16.98 -6.29
N LYS A 58 -23.01 17.27 -5.88
CA LYS A 58 -22.35 16.69 -4.70
C LYS A 58 -21.94 17.75 -3.69
N LEU A 59 -22.10 17.43 -2.40
CA LEU A 59 -21.69 18.27 -1.27
C LEU A 59 -20.41 17.77 -0.57
N GLU A 60 -19.93 16.59 -0.98
CA GLU A 60 -18.67 16.05 -0.48
C GLU A 60 -17.48 16.90 -0.92
N ASP A 61 -16.43 16.89 -0.10
CA ASP A 61 -15.19 17.56 -0.49
C ASP A 61 -14.57 16.84 -1.69
N ARG A 62 -14.10 17.61 -2.67
CA ARG A 62 -13.40 17.04 -3.82
C ARG A 62 -12.16 16.29 -3.33
N ALA A 63 -11.92 15.12 -3.92
CA ALA A 63 -10.65 14.42 -3.73
C ALA A 63 -9.51 15.39 -4.08
N ARG A 64 -8.61 15.62 -3.14
CA ARG A 64 -7.45 16.47 -3.40
C ARG A 64 -6.48 15.67 -4.26
N ALA A 65 -6.12 16.21 -5.41
CA ALA A 65 -4.97 15.70 -6.14
C ALA A 65 -3.73 15.92 -5.27
N GLY A 66 -3.21 14.84 -4.69
CA GLY A 66 -1.94 14.86 -3.97
C GLY A 66 -0.76 14.94 -4.94
N ARG A 67 0.46 14.98 -4.39
CA ARG A 67 1.68 14.79 -5.18
C ARG A 67 1.63 13.41 -5.88
N PRO A 68 1.88 13.33 -7.20
CA PRO A 68 1.81 12.05 -7.90
C PRO A 68 2.82 11.05 -7.33
N CYS A 69 2.40 9.79 -7.20
CA CYS A 69 3.24 8.72 -6.71
C CYS A 69 4.09 8.17 -7.86
N LEU A 70 5.42 8.19 -7.73
CA LEU A 70 6.33 7.65 -8.76
C LEU A 70 6.59 6.14 -8.61
N LYS A 71 5.88 5.45 -7.70
CA LYS A 71 6.20 4.06 -7.38
C LYS A 71 5.84 3.10 -8.50
N GLU A 72 4.67 3.27 -9.11
CA GLU A 72 4.20 2.45 -10.24
C GLU A 72 5.10 2.65 -11.45
N ALA A 73 5.40 3.91 -11.80
CA ALA A 73 6.29 4.23 -12.91
C ALA A 73 7.72 3.68 -12.74
N ARG A 74 8.21 3.59 -11.49
CA ARG A 74 9.57 3.06 -11.20
C ARG A 74 9.64 1.55 -11.07
N ALA A 75 8.50 0.85 -10.96
CA ALA A 75 8.48 -0.58 -10.70
C ALA A 75 9.14 -1.43 -11.82
N PRO A 76 8.92 -1.16 -13.12
CA PRO A 76 9.57 -1.93 -14.18
C PRO A 76 11.10 -1.80 -14.15
N CYS A 77 11.62 -0.58 -13.97
CA CYS A 77 13.07 -0.35 -13.89
C CYS A 77 13.71 -1.09 -12.70
N ILE A 78 13.03 -1.12 -11.55
CA ILE A 78 13.51 -1.84 -10.37
C ILE A 78 13.48 -3.35 -10.60
N ALA A 79 12.44 -3.89 -11.25
CA ALA A 79 12.33 -5.31 -11.54
C ALA A 79 13.48 -5.80 -12.42
N VAL A 80 13.74 -5.09 -13.53
CA VAL A 80 14.85 -5.39 -14.45
C VAL A 80 16.20 -5.34 -13.74
N GLU A 81 16.42 -4.33 -12.90
CA GLU A 81 17.70 -4.21 -12.20
C GLU A 81 17.89 -5.33 -11.16
N MET A 82 16.82 -5.76 -10.47
CA MET A 82 16.89 -6.87 -9.53
C MET A 82 17.23 -8.18 -10.21
N GLU A 83 16.67 -8.44 -11.39
CA GLU A 83 17.01 -9.60 -12.21
C GLU A 83 18.46 -9.53 -12.68
N ALA A 84 18.91 -8.37 -13.17
CA ALA A 84 20.29 -8.16 -13.57
C ALA A 84 21.31 -8.33 -12.42
N ILE A 85 20.92 -8.02 -11.17
CA ILE A 85 21.74 -8.30 -9.99
C ILE A 85 21.76 -9.80 -9.70
N ALA A 86 20.60 -10.47 -9.72
CA ALA A 86 20.48 -11.89 -9.45
C ALA A 86 21.32 -12.74 -10.43
N SER A 87 21.26 -12.42 -11.72
CA SER A 87 22.00 -13.15 -12.77
C SER A 87 23.52 -13.02 -12.66
N LYS A 88 24.03 -11.98 -11.99
CA LYS A 88 25.47 -11.80 -11.76
C LYS A 88 25.98 -12.55 -10.53
N ALA A 89 25.10 -12.90 -9.59
CA ALA A 89 25.47 -13.60 -8.38
C ALA A 89 25.42 -15.12 -8.61
N ALA A 90 26.52 -15.83 -8.38
CA ALA A 90 26.56 -17.29 -8.46
C ALA A 90 25.55 -17.98 -7.52
N SER A 91 25.21 -17.31 -6.41
CA SER A 91 24.22 -17.75 -5.42
C SER A 91 22.78 -17.29 -5.72
N GLY A 92 22.54 -16.58 -6.83
CA GLY A 92 21.22 -16.03 -7.19
C GLY A 92 20.72 -14.92 -6.26
N THR A 93 21.57 -14.35 -5.42
CA THR A 93 21.16 -13.30 -4.46
C THR A 93 20.93 -11.96 -5.15
N SER A 94 19.84 -11.29 -4.81
CA SER A 94 19.52 -9.94 -5.31
C SER A 94 19.43 -8.93 -4.16
N SER A 95 20.27 -7.89 -4.20
CA SER A 95 20.38 -6.89 -3.14
C SER A 95 19.56 -5.63 -3.46
N ALA A 96 18.51 -5.38 -2.67
CA ALA A 96 17.72 -4.15 -2.77
C ALA A 96 18.55 -2.88 -2.54
N ARG A 97 19.62 -2.96 -1.71
CA ARG A 97 20.55 -1.83 -1.49
C ARG A 97 21.42 -1.57 -2.71
N GLU A 98 21.80 -2.62 -3.42
CA GLU A 98 22.56 -2.50 -4.65
C GLU A 98 21.71 -1.89 -5.78
N ALA A 99 20.48 -2.39 -5.98
CA ALA A 99 19.52 -1.82 -6.91
C ALA A 99 19.26 -0.33 -6.62
N ALA A 100 19.13 0.04 -5.34
CA ALA A 100 18.98 1.43 -4.92
C ALA A 100 20.17 2.31 -5.33
N ARG A 101 21.40 1.83 -5.19
CA ARG A 101 22.60 2.56 -5.62
C ARG A 101 22.67 2.69 -7.14
N ARG A 102 22.45 1.60 -7.88
CA ARG A 102 22.51 1.58 -9.35
C ARG A 102 21.45 2.48 -9.99
N LEU A 103 20.26 2.56 -9.40
CA LEU A 103 19.16 3.39 -9.88
C LEU A 103 19.11 4.80 -9.25
N CYS A 104 20.06 5.14 -8.36
CA CYS A 104 20.06 6.40 -7.59
C CYS A 104 18.73 6.66 -6.86
N LEU A 105 18.13 5.61 -6.29
CA LEU A 105 16.85 5.66 -5.57
C LEU A 105 17.05 5.49 -4.06
N PRO A 106 16.18 6.07 -3.22
CA PRO A 106 16.20 5.77 -1.79
C PRO A 106 15.96 4.27 -1.53
N PRO A 107 16.76 3.59 -0.67
CA PRO A 107 16.58 2.17 -0.36
C PRO A 107 15.18 1.83 0.18
N SER A 108 14.53 2.75 0.88
CA SER A 108 13.15 2.61 1.34
C SER A 108 12.15 2.58 0.18
N SER A 109 12.37 3.36 -0.88
CA SER A 109 11.54 3.35 -2.08
C SER A 109 11.64 2.02 -2.80
N VAL A 110 12.86 1.52 -3.00
CA VAL A 110 13.09 0.23 -3.64
C VAL A 110 12.43 -0.90 -2.85
N ARG A 111 12.64 -0.98 -1.53
CA ARG A 111 11.97 -2.00 -0.69
C ARG A 111 10.45 -1.91 -0.73
N ASN A 112 9.90 -0.70 -0.71
CA ASN A 112 8.44 -0.52 -0.79
C ASN A 112 7.89 -0.99 -2.13
N ILE A 113 8.59 -0.72 -3.23
CA ILE A 113 8.17 -1.14 -4.57
C ILE A 113 8.30 -2.66 -4.71
N LEU A 114 9.42 -3.24 -4.25
CA LEU A 114 9.61 -4.70 -4.22
C LEU A 114 8.47 -5.40 -3.47
N ARG A 115 8.15 -4.93 -2.26
CA ARG A 115 7.13 -5.58 -1.41
C ARG A 115 5.69 -5.30 -1.85
N ARG A 116 5.35 -4.04 -2.15
CA ARG A 116 3.95 -3.62 -2.33
C ARG A 116 3.46 -3.69 -3.78
N ILE A 117 4.37 -3.57 -4.75
CA ILE A 117 4.01 -3.57 -6.17
C ILE A 117 4.46 -4.88 -6.82
N LEU A 118 5.75 -5.20 -6.71
CA LEU A 118 6.33 -6.39 -7.36
C LEU A 118 6.08 -7.69 -6.58
N GLN A 119 5.57 -7.60 -5.35
CA GLN A 119 5.31 -8.77 -4.48
C GLN A 119 6.53 -9.70 -4.31
N LEU A 120 7.73 -9.13 -4.34
CA LEU A 120 8.99 -9.84 -4.10
C LEU A 120 9.35 -9.74 -2.61
N TYR A 121 9.42 -10.90 -1.97
CA TYR A 121 9.74 -11.04 -0.56
C TYR A 121 11.10 -11.72 -0.39
N PRO A 122 11.91 -11.31 0.60
CA PRO A 122 13.10 -12.07 0.96
C PRO A 122 12.72 -13.52 1.29
N TYR A 123 13.48 -14.47 0.74
CA TYR A 123 13.33 -15.87 1.11
C TYR A 123 13.70 -16.08 2.58
N LYS A 124 13.09 -17.09 3.21
CA LYS A 124 13.49 -17.51 4.55
C LYS A 124 14.86 -18.16 4.46
N LEU A 125 15.87 -17.57 5.07
CA LEU A 125 17.21 -18.16 5.19
C LEU A 125 17.10 -19.46 5.98
N GLN A 126 17.49 -20.58 5.37
CA GLN A 126 17.73 -21.84 6.05
C GLN A 126 19.23 -21.93 6.34
N SER A 127 19.60 -22.18 7.60
CA SER A 127 20.97 -22.52 7.95
C SER A 127 21.12 -24.03 7.77
N CYS A 128 21.98 -24.43 6.84
CA CYS A 128 22.31 -25.82 6.55
C CYS A 128 23.78 -26.05 6.89
N HIS A 129 24.13 -27.28 7.28
CA HIS A 129 25.53 -27.68 7.36
C HIS A 129 26.15 -27.73 5.97
N GLU A 130 27.41 -27.31 5.87
CA GLU A 130 28.19 -27.44 4.65
C GLU A 130 28.38 -28.92 4.30
N LEU A 131 28.27 -29.25 3.02
CA LEU A 131 28.51 -30.60 2.53
C LEU A 131 29.95 -30.73 2.05
N LEU A 132 30.65 -31.69 2.64
CA LEU A 132 31.97 -32.10 2.19
C LEU A 132 31.84 -32.92 0.88
N PRO A 133 32.88 -32.98 0.04
CA PRO A 133 32.82 -33.70 -1.24
C PRO A 133 32.41 -35.17 -1.13
N ALA A 134 32.75 -35.84 -0.01
CA ALA A 134 32.38 -37.24 0.24
C ALA A 134 30.91 -37.41 0.68
N ASP A 135 30.31 -36.38 1.25
CA ASP A 135 28.98 -36.46 1.87
C ASP A 135 27.91 -36.77 0.84
N THR A 136 28.03 -36.26 -0.39
CA THR A 136 27.03 -36.50 -1.45
C THR A 136 26.86 -37.99 -1.71
N ALA A 137 27.95 -38.72 -1.92
CA ALA A 137 27.91 -40.15 -2.19
C ALA A 137 27.41 -40.94 -0.97
N GLN A 138 27.87 -40.58 0.24
CA GLN A 138 27.46 -41.27 1.47
C GLN A 138 25.98 -41.06 1.76
N ARG A 139 25.48 -39.84 1.63
CA ARG A 139 24.07 -39.49 1.85
C ARG A 139 23.17 -40.16 0.82
N GLU A 140 23.60 -40.22 -0.44
CA GLU A 140 22.86 -40.92 -1.49
C GLU A 140 22.80 -42.44 -1.23
N ALA A 141 23.93 -43.06 -0.88
CA ALA A 141 23.98 -44.48 -0.54
C ALA A 141 23.10 -44.82 0.67
N PHE A 142 23.16 -43.99 1.73
CA PHE A 142 22.30 -44.12 2.89
C PHE A 142 20.82 -43.99 2.52
N ALA A 143 20.45 -42.98 1.73
CA ALA A 143 19.06 -42.79 1.30
C ALA A 143 18.54 -44.00 0.52
N LYS A 144 19.31 -44.51 -0.45
CA LYS A 144 18.97 -45.72 -1.22
C LYS A 144 18.79 -46.94 -0.32
N TRP A 145 19.72 -47.15 0.62
CA TRP A 145 19.64 -48.24 1.59
C TRP A 145 18.40 -48.12 2.50
N ALA A 146 18.11 -46.91 2.99
CA ALA A 146 16.94 -46.65 3.83
C ALA A 146 15.63 -46.90 3.07
N PHE A 147 15.53 -46.44 1.81
CA PHE A 147 14.36 -46.74 0.96
C PHE A 147 14.14 -48.24 0.77
N TYR A 148 15.20 -49.00 0.48
CA TYR A 148 15.11 -50.46 0.38
C TYR A 148 14.60 -51.10 1.68
N LYS A 149 15.04 -50.60 2.84
CA LYS A 149 14.55 -51.08 4.15
C LYS A 149 13.08 -50.76 4.38
N MET A 150 12.63 -49.58 3.99
CA MET A 150 11.23 -49.18 4.07
C MET A 150 10.31 -50.03 3.18
N GLU A 151 10.80 -50.45 2.00
CA GLU A 151 10.06 -51.36 1.12
C GLU A 151 9.91 -52.76 1.70
N GLN A 152 10.93 -53.25 2.40
CA GLN A 152 10.90 -54.57 3.05
C GLN A 152 9.98 -54.59 4.28
N ASP A 153 10.00 -53.53 5.08
CA ASP A 153 9.20 -53.41 6.30
C ASP A 153 8.69 -51.97 6.46
N PRO A 154 7.40 -51.72 6.19
CA PRO A 154 6.79 -50.40 6.36
C PRO A 154 6.82 -49.86 7.79
N THR A 155 6.98 -50.74 8.79
CA THR A 155 7.04 -50.34 10.21
C THR A 155 8.44 -49.97 10.68
N TRP A 156 9.46 -50.27 9.87
CA TRP A 156 10.88 -50.10 10.22
C TRP A 156 11.23 -48.67 10.64
N VAL A 157 10.71 -47.65 9.94
CA VAL A 157 11.02 -46.23 10.22
C VAL A 157 10.64 -45.81 11.64
N PHE A 158 9.54 -46.35 12.17
CA PHE A 158 9.05 -46.01 13.51
C PHE A 158 9.88 -46.65 14.63
N ASN A 159 10.77 -47.60 14.30
CA ASN A 159 11.63 -48.28 15.27
C ASN A 159 13.01 -47.59 15.43
N ILE A 160 13.32 -46.59 14.61
CA ILE A 160 14.64 -45.92 14.57
C ILE A 160 14.57 -44.43 14.92
N LEU A 161 13.37 -43.85 14.90
CA LEU A 161 13.08 -42.49 15.35
C LEU A 161 12.74 -42.51 16.84
#